data_AF-A0A9C8LX85-F1
#
_entry.id   AF-A0A9C8LX85-F1
#
_cell.length_a   1.000
_cell.length_b   1.000
_cell.length_c   1.000
_cell.angle_alpha   90.00
_cell.angle_beta   90.00
_cell.angle_gamma   90.00
#
_symmetry.space_group_name_H-M   'P 1'
#
loop_
_entity.id
_entity.type
_entity.pdbx_description
1 polymer ?
#
loop_
_entity_poly.entity_id
_entity_poly.type
_entity_poly.pdbx_seq_one_letter_code
_entity_poly.pdbx_strand_id
1 'polypeptide(L)'
;MRFPVSKFQKKLEAQLIESEEGRIREVLTCLIESEELNHLQEYANIVSINRLGFNDHGPVHARMVAKNALELMHLIQNKIPTSLEVEKLGSFEDSIIVLLISAFCHDLGMTMGRHHHERNSIIISEKYIEEILRKFYKDSHYALILKTLVFECIIGHMGMFDVSSIEAGVLLVSDGCDMTKGRARIPYSMQTRPTVGDIHKYSAMSINQVHIQPGDEKYPIKITVDMDDKAGIFQIEQVLYPKVIKSSIKKNIQIIARLKNGTELPYQ
;
A
#
# COMPACT_ATOMS: atom_id res chain seq x y z
N MET A 1 -20.58 -16.95 3.06
CA MET A 1 -21.06 -15.70 3.71
C MET A 1 -20.49 -14.56 2.89
N ARG A 2 -21.31 -13.69 2.30
CA ARG A 2 -20.82 -12.51 1.55
C ARG A 2 -20.75 -11.32 2.49
N PHE A 3 -19.59 -10.66 2.56
CA PHE A 3 -19.40 -9.47 3.38
C PHE A 3 -20.02 -8.25 2.68
N PRO A 4 -20.76 -7.39 3.39
CA PRO A 4 -21.36 -6.20 2.77
C PRO A 4 -20.27 -5.17 2.42
N VAL A 5 -20.17 -4.85 1.12
CA VAL A 5 -19.26 -3.82 0.63
C VAL A 5 -19.71 -2.44 1.10
N SER A 6 -18.83 -1.72 1.81
CA SER A 6 -19.14 -0.39 2.36
C SER A 6 -19.33 0.68 1.27
N LYS A 7 -20.09 1.74 1.57
CA LYS A 7 -20.23 2.89 0.64
C LYS A 7 -18.87 3.54 0.31
N PHE A 8 -17.96 3.57 1.28
CA PHE A 8 -16.62 4.11 1.09
C PHE A 8 -15.81 3.26 0.12
N GLN A 9 -15.82 1.94 0.28
CA GLN A 9 -15.15 1.02 -0.63
C GLN A 9 -15.64 1.18 -2.07
N LYS A 10 -16.97 1.20 -2.28
CA LYS A 10 -17.55 1.38 -3.64
C LYS A 10 -17.10 2.69 -4.28
N LYS A 11 -17.06 3.78 -3.50
CA LYS A 11 -16.60 5.09 -3.99
C LYS A 11 -15.12 5.04 -4.37
N LEU A 12 -14.29 4.42 -3.53
CA LEU A 12 -12.85 4.27 -3.79
C LEU A 12 -12.58 3.41 -5.03
N GLU A 13 -13.30 2.31 -5.18
CA GLU A 13 -13.22 1.43 -6.37
C GLU A 13 -13.61 2.17 -7.64
N ALA A 14 -14.72 2.94 -7.63
CA ALA A 14 -15.11 3.76 -8.77
C ALA A 14 -14.05 4.80 -9.13
N GLN A 15 -13.49 5.50 -8.13
CA GLN A 15 -12.43 6.49 -8.33
C GLN A 15 -11.17 5.88 -8.95
N LEU A 16 -10.76 4.70 -8.49
CA LEU A 16 -9.61 3.98 -9.04
C LEU A 16 -9.84 3.59 -10.50
N ILE A 17 -11.03 3.07 -10.83
CA ILE A 17 -11.34 2.63 -12.20
C ILE A 17 -11.42 3.83 -13.14
N GLU A 18 -12.01 4.93 -12.68
CA GLU A 18 -12.16 6.16 -13.45
C GLU A 18 -10.83 6.90 -13.66
N SER A 19 -9.83 6.73 -12.78
CA SER A 19 -8.56 7.46 -12.86
C SER A 19 -7.59 6.92 -13.91
N GLU A 20 -7.77 5.68 -14.36
CA GLU A 20 -6.88 5.01 -15.30
C GLU A 20 -7.61 4.62 -16.59
N GLU A 21 -6.89 4.29 -17.64
CA GLU A 21 -7.46 3.82 -18.91
C GLU A 21 -6.70 2.60 -19.47
N GLY A 22 -7.16 2.08 -20.60
CA GLY A 22 -6.52 0.96 -21.29
C GLY A 22 -6.33 -0.28 -20.40
N ARG A 23 -5.16 -0.91 -20.53
CA ARG A 23 -4.84 -2.17 -19.85
C ARG A 23 -4.75 -2.01 -18.33
N ILE A 24 -4.31 -0.85 -17.82
CA ILE A 24 -4.30 -0.56 -16.38
C ILE A 24 -5.73 -0.63 -15.81
N ARG A 25 -6.70 0.04 -16.46
CA ARG A 25 -8.11 -0.01 -16.04
C ARG A 25 -8.66 -1.44 -16.06
N GLU A 26 -8.33 -2.21 -17.10
CA GLU A 26 -8.80 -3.60 -17.23
C GLU A 26 -8.23 -4.52 -16.14
N VAL A 27 -6.94 -4.40 -15.81
CA VAL A 27 -6.31 -5.13 -14.70
C VAL A 27 -6.95 -4.75 -13.38
N LEU A 28 -7.11 -3.46 -13.12
CA LEU A 28 -7.71 -2.96 -11.89
C LEU A 28 -9.17 -3.44 -11.73
N THR A 29 -9.95 -3.41 -12.81
CA THR A 29 -11.32 -3.94 -12.82
C THR A 29 -11.31 -5.44 -12.48
N CYS A 30 -10.40 -6.20 -13.09
CA CYS A 30 -10.24 -7.64 -12.81
C CYS A 30 -9.88 -7.92 -11.34
N LEU A 31 -9.03 -7.09 -10.73
CA LEU A 31 -8.65 -7.19 -9.31
C LEU A 31 -9.83 -6.86 -8.39
N ILE A 32 -10.55 -5.76 -8.65
CA ILE A 32 -11.68 -5.30 -7.85
C ILE A 32 -12.84 -6.30 -7.90
N GLU A 33 -13.14 -6.87 -9.08
CA GLU A 33 -14.25 -7.79 -9.30
C GLU A 33 -13.95 -9.24 -8.88
N SER A 34 -12.70 -9.56 -8.51
CA SER A 34 -12.33 -10.92 -8.07
C SER A 34 -12.99 -11.29 -6.73
N GLU A 35 -14.01 -12.15 -6.78
CA GLU A 35 -14.72 -12.63 -5.58
C GLU A 35 -13.77 -13.37 -4.63
N GLU A 36 -12.80 -14.13 -5.15
CA GLU A 36 -11.84 -14.86 -4.33
C GLU A 36 -10.87 -13.93 -3.58
N LEU A 37 -10.28 -12.94 -4.27
CA LEU A 37 -9.39 -11.97 -3.61
C LEU A 37 -10.15 -11.17 -2.55
N ASN A 38 -11.38 -10.74 -2.85
CA ASN A 38 -12.23 -10.06 -1.88
C ASN A 38 -12.48 -10.90 -0.63
N HIS A 39 -12.82 -12.19 -0.78
CA HIS A 39 -13.05 -13.06 0.37
C HIS A 39 -11.77 -13.30 1.19
N LEU A 40 -10.61 -13.43 0.56
CA LEU A 40 -9.34 -13.58 1.26
C LEU A 40 -8.97 -12.31 2.03
N GLN A 41 -9.15 -11.12 1.43
CA GLN A 41 -8.93 -9.84 2.09
C GLN A 41 -9.88 -9.64 3.28
N GLU A 42 -11.16 -9.99 3.14
CA GLU A 42 -12.11 -9.92 4.25
C GLU A 42 -11.73 -10.87 5.39
N TYR A 43 -11.30 -12.10 5.07
CA TYR A 43 -10.85 -13.04 6.08
C TYR A 43 -9.55 -12.58 6.75
N ALA A 44 -8.58 -12.04 5.98
CA ALA A 44 -7.38 -11.40 6.51
C ALA A 44 -7.74 -10.29 7.50
N ASN A 45 -8.75 -9.47 7.19
CA ASN A 45 -9.21 -8.41 8.06
C ASN A 45 -9.81 -8.92 9.37
N ILE A 46 -10.62 -9.99 9.31
CA ILE A 46 -11.18 -10.64 10.51
C ILE A 46 -10.06 -11.19 11.39
N VAL A 47 -9.05 -11.84 10.81
CA VAL A 47 -7.90 -12.32 11.56
C VAL A 47 -7.13 -11.15 12.18
N SER A 48 -6.87 -10.10 11.41
CA SER A 48 -6.15 -8.92 11.90
C SER A 48 -6.87 -8.23 13.06
N ILE A 49 -8.13 -7.82 12.87
CA ILE A 49 -8.88 -7.03 13.84
C ILE A 49 -9.43 -7.90 14.97
N ASN A 50 -10.26 -8.91 14.63
CA ASN A 50 -11.03 -9.62 15.63
C ASN A 50 -10.18 -10.63 16.41
N ARG A 51 -9.23 -11.30 15.75
CA ARG A 51 -8.40 -12.33 16.37
C ARG A 51 -7.15 -11.74 17.03
N LEU A 52 -6.50 -10.78 16.38
CA LEU A 52 -5.18 -10.29 16.81
C LEU A 52 -5.21 -8.86 17.39
N GLY A 53 -6.27 -8.09 17.19
CA GLY A 53 -6.38 -6.71 17.69
C GLY A 53 -5.51 -5.70 16.93
N PHE A 54 -5.08 -6.02 15.70
CA PHE A 54 -4.36 -5.11 14.81
C PHE A 54 -5.31 -4.25 13.96
N ASN A 55 -4.74 -3.29 13.22
CA ASN A 55 -5.48 -2.42 12.30
C ASN A 55 -6.04 -3.17 11.09
N ASP A 56 -6.87 -2.48 10.30
CA ASP A 56 -7.44 -3.02 9.06
C ASP A 56 -6.36 -3.53 8.09
N HIS A 57 -6.53 -4.76 7.62
CA HIS A 57 -5.77 -5.41 6.53
C HIS A 57 -6.78 -6.01 5.53
N GLY A 58 -7.88 -5.28 5.31
CA GLY A 58 -9.02 -5.71 4.52
C GLY A 58 -9.07 -5.12 3.12
N PRO A 59 -10.21 -5.26 2.42
CA PRO A 59 -10.36 -4.79 1.06
C PRO A 59 -10.09 -3.30 0.89
N VAL A 60 -10.56 -2.48 1.84
CA VAL A 60 -10.36 -1.03 1.82
C VAL A 60 -8.87 -0.66 1.89
N HIS A 61 -8.11 -1.29 2.79
CA HIS A 61 -6.67 -1.07 2.90
C HIS A 61 -5.95 -1.37 1.58
N ALA A 62 -6.18 -2.55 0.99
CA ALA A 62 -5.57 -2.93 -0.29
C ALA A 62 -5.82 -1.89 -1.41
N ARG A 63 -7.02 -1.30 -1.46
CA ARG A 63 -7.39 -0.26 -2.44
C ARG A 63 -6.77 1.09 -2.14
N MET A 64 -6.62 1.44 -0.87
CA MET A 64 -5.87 2.64 -0.47
C MET A 64 -4.39 2.53 -0.85
N VAL A 65 -3.78 1.35 -0.66
CA VAL A 65 -2.40 1.09 -1.12
C VAL A 65 -2.30 1.21 -2.64
N ALA A 66 -3.24 0.63 -3.39
CA ALA A 66 -3.29 0.76 -4.84
C ALA A 66 -3.41 2.22 -5.29
N LYS A 67 -4.29 3.00 -4.65
CA LYS A 67 -4.44 4.45 -4.90
C LYS A 67 -3.12 5.20 -4.67
N ASN A 68 -2.48 4.96 -3.52
CA ASN A 68 -1.22 5.62 -3.17
C ASN A 68 -0.10 5.24 -4.15
N ALA A 69 -0.08 3.99 -4.62
CA ALA A 69 0.88 3.52 -5.62
C ALA A 69 0.70 4.23 -6.96
N LEU A 70 -0.54 4.39 -7.44
CA LEU A 70 -0.83 5.17 -8.65
C LEU A 70 -0.39 6.63 -8.50
N GLU A 71 -0.75 7.28 -7.39
CA GLU A 71 -0.34 8.67 -7.12
C GLU A 71 1.19 8.82 -7.14
N LEU A 72 1.92 7.91 -6.48
CA LEU A 72 3.39 7.92 -6.48
C LEU A 72 3.96 7.67 -7.88
N MET A 73 3.45 6.69 -8.62
CA MET A 73 3.89 6.39 -9.99
C MET A 73 3.73 7.61 -10.89
N HIS A 74 2.57 8.24 -10.89
CA HIS A 74 2.32 9.44 -11.70
C HIS A 74 3.23 10.62 -11.33
N LEU A 75 3.62 10.75 -10.06
CA LEU A 75 4.57 11.79 -9.65
C LEU A 75 5.99 11.57 -10.16
N ILE A 76 6.41 10.31 -10.28
CA ILE A 76 7.76 9.94 -10.72
C ILE A 76 7.86 9.71 -12.23
N GLN A 77 6.73 9.62 -12.94
CA GLN A 77 6.70 9.45 -14.38
C GLN A 77 7.56 10.50 -15.08
N ASN A 78 8.39 10.06 -16.03
CA ASN A 78 9.38 10.88 -16.76
C ASN A 78 10.47 11.55 -15.89
N LYS A 79 10.54 11.29 -14.59
CA LYS A 79 11.56 11.83 -13.67
C LYS A 79 12.47 10.74 -13.11
N ILE A 80 11.90 9.58 -12.77
CA ILE A 80 12.61 8.43 -12.23
C ILE A 80 12.19 7.22 -13.08
N PRO A 81 13.10 6.63 -13.86
CA PRO A 81 12.78 5.44 -14.63
C PRO A 81 12.54 4.26 -13.69
N THR A 82 11.59 3.40 -14.03
CA THR A 82 11.30 2.18 -13.26
C THR A 82 12.39 1.13 -13.46
N SER A 83 12.43 0.10 -12.62
CA SER A 83 13.43 -0.98 -12.80
C SER A 83 13.20 -1.71 -14.12
N LEU A 84 11.95 -1.97 -14.51
CA LEU A 84 11.62 -2.59 -15.79
C LEU A 84 12.10 -1.76 -17.00
N GLU A 85 12.00 -0.43 -16.93
CA GLU A 85 12.48 0.46 -18.00
C GLU A 85 14.02 0.47 -18.08
N VAL A 86 14.70 0.57 -16.95
CA VAL A 86 16.18 0.55 -16.87
C VAL A 86 16.75 -0.76 -17.39
N GLU A 87 16.11 -1.87 -17.03
CA GLU A 87 16.51 -3.23 -17.41
C GLU A 87 16.10 -3.58 -18.85
N LYS A 88 15.30 -2.73 -19.51
CA LYS A 88 14.71 -2.94 -20.84
C LYS A 88 13.88 -4.22 -20.93
N LEU A 89 13.24 -4.57 -19.82
CA LEU A 89 12.38 -5.74 -19.71
C LEU A 89 10.91 -5.37 -19.83
N GLY A 90 10.53 -4.13 -19.54
CA GLY A 90 9.15 -3.69 -19.61
C GLY A 90 8.98 -2.19 -19.70
N SER A 91 7.71 -1.78 -19.75
CA SER A 91 7.29 -0.38 -19.80
C SER A 91 6.86 0.15 -18.43
N PHE A 92 6.74 1.47 -18.33
CA PHE A 92 6.12 2.13 -17.18
C PHE A 92 4.70 1.60 -16.87
N GLU A 93 3.91 1.28 -17.90
CA GLU A 93 2.58 0.69 -17.75
C GLU A 93 2.65 -0.69 -17.07
N ASP A 94 3.66 -1.50 -17.41
CA ASP A 94 3.85 -2.82 -16.82
C ASP A 94 4.26 -2.70 -15.33
N SER A 95 5.05 -1.69 -14.97
CA SER A 95 5.39 -1.38 -13.56
C SER A 95 4.14 -0.99 -12.75
N ILE A 96 3.21 -0.21 -13.33
CA ILE A 96 1.93 0.09 -12.67
C ILE A 96 1.12 -1.19 -12.45
N ILE A 97 1.04 -2.06 -13.47
CA ILE A 97 0.29 -3.31 -13.37
C ILE A 97 0.87 -4.21 -12.27
N VAL A 98 2.19 -4.33 -12.18
CA VAL A 98 2.89 -5.03 -11.09
C VAL A 98 2.47 -4.46 -9.73
N LEU A 99 2.53 -3.15 -9.56
CA LEU A 99 2.15 -2.47 -8.31
C LEU A 99 0.69 -2.70 -7.92
N LEU A 100 -0.23 -2.65 -8.88
CA LEU A 100 -1.65 -2.88 -8.61
C LEU A 100 -1.89 -4.32 -8.14
N ILE A 101 -1.29 -5.30 -8.81
CA ILE A 101 -1.40 -6.71 -8.40
C ILE A 101 -0.80 -6.89 -6.99
N SER A 102 0.39 -6.33 -6.74
CA SER A 102 1.03 -6.41 -5.43
C SER A 102 0.20 -5.75 -4.33
N ALA A 103 -0.37 -4.57 -4.57
CA ALA A 103 -1.22 -3.87 -3.59
C ALA A 103 -2.43 -4.70 -3.16
N PHE A 104 -3.07 -5.42 -4.09
CA PHE A 104 -4.20 -6.30 -3.78
C PHE A 104 -3.80 -7.61 -3.08
N CYS A 105 -2.54 -8.02 -3.20
CA CYS A 105 -2.07 -9.32 -2.73
C CYS A 105 -1.15 -9.27 -1.49
N HIS A 106 -0.58 -8.11 -1.15
CA HIS A 106 0.52 -8.01 -0.19
C HIS A 106 0.19 -8.53 1.22
N ASP A 107 -1.07 -8.46 1.62
CA ASP A 107 -1.55 -8.78 2.96
C ASP A 107 -2.33 -10.09 3.08
N LEU A 108 -2.48 -10.87 2.00
CA LEU A 108 -3.29 -12.10 2.03
C LEU A 108 -2.78 -13.14 3.05
N GLY A 109 -1.49 -13.11 3.40
CA GLY A 109 -0.89 -13.93 4.45
C GLY A 109 -1.48 -13.68 5.84
N MET A 110 -2.11 -12.52 6.07
CA MET A 110 -2.80 -12.22 7.33
C MET A 110 -3.96 -13.17 7.62
N THR A 111 -4.49 -13.87 6.60
CA THR A 111 -5.46 -14.97 6.79
C THR A 111 -4.92 -16.09 7.70
N MET A 112 -3.60 -16.27 7.77
CA MET A 112 -2.91 -17.25 8.62
C MET A 112 -2.42 -16.65 9.94
N GLY A 113 -2.21 -15.33 9.99
CA GLY A 113 -1.74 -14.59 11.16
C GLY A 113 -0.65 -13.58 10.81
N ARG A 114 -0.11 -12.88 11.81
CA ARG A 114 0.87 -11.79 11.60
C ARG A 114 2.28 -12.26 11.29
N HIS A 115 2.70 -13.38 11.86
CA HIS A 115 4.06 -13.88 11.68
C HIS A 115 4.28 -14.35 10.25
N HIS A 116 5.30 -13.79 9.59
CA HIS A 116 5.67 -14.12 8.21
C HIS A 116 4.54 -13.94 7.19
N HIS A 117 3.59 -13.03 7.44
CA HIS A 117 2.47 -12.81 6.52
C HIS A 117 2.97 -12.37 5.14
N GLU A 118 4.10 -11.69 5.02
CA GLU A 118 4.72 -11.35 3.73
C GLU A 118 5.06 -12.60 2.89
N ARG A 119 5.59 -13.66 3.51
CA ARG A 119 5.90 -14.92 2.85
C ARG A 119 4.63 -15.70 2.53
N ASN A 120 3.72 -15.75 3.49
CA ASN A 120 2.44 -16.44 3.32
C ASN A 120 1.57 -15.75 2.24
N SER A 121 1.67 -14.43 2.09
CA SER A 121 1.02 -13.67 1.01
C SER A 121 1.50 -14.16 -0.34
N ILE A 122 2.80 -14.40 -0.56
CA ILE A 122 3.30 -14.97 -1.81
C ILE A 122 2.67 -16.35 -2.07
N ILE A 123 2.68 -17.23 -1.07
CA ILE A 123 2.14 -18.59 -1.20
C ILE A 123 0.65 -18.58 -1.57
N ILE A 124 -0.14 -17.75 -0.90
CA ILE A 124 -1.59 -17.66 -1.13
C ILE A 124 -1.90 -16.95 -2.45
N SER A 125 -1.15 -15.90 -2.78
CA SER A 125 -1.42 -15.05 -3.94
C SER A 125 -0.90 -15.61 -5.26
N GLU A 126 0.05 -16.56 -5.24
CA GLU A 126 0.74 -17.03 -6.46
C GLU A 126 -0.24 -17.42 -7.58
N LYS A 127 -1.27 -18.22 -7.28
CA LYS A 127 -2.24 -18.64 -8.31
C LYS A 127 -2.97 -17.46 -8.95
N TYR A 128 -3.36 -16.47 -8.15
CA TYR A 128 -4.12 -15.30 -8.60
C TYR A 128 -3.24 -14.35 -9.42
N ILE A 129 -2.00 -14.14 -8.97
CA ILE A 129 -1.00 -13.35 -9.70
C ILE A 129 -0.74 -13.98 -11.07
N GLU A 130 -0.56 -15.30 -11.13
CA GLU A 130 -0.31 -16.01 -12.38
C GLU A 130 -1.51 -15.95 -13.32
N GLU A 131 -2.73 -16.16 -12.83
CA GLU A 131 -3.96 -16.06 -13.63
C GLU A 131 -4.15 -14.66 -14.23
N ILE A 132 -3.94 -13.61 -13.44
CA ILE A 132 -4.06 -12.22 -13.90
C ILE A 132 -2.97 -11.91 -14.94
N LEU A 133 -1.71 -12.22 -14.64
CA LEU A 133 -0.62 -11.94 -15.57
C LEU A 133 -0.80 -12.68 -16.90
N ARG A 134 -1.19 -13.96 -16.88
CA ARG A 134 -1.44 -14.73 -18.12
C ARG A 134 -2.63 -14.20 -18.93
N LYS A 135 -3.61 -13.55 -18.28
CA LYS A 135 -4.73 -12.91 -18.96
C LYS A 135 -4.29 -11.70 -19.78
N PHE A 136 -3.32 -10.92 -19.29
CA PHE A 136 -2.89 -9.66 -19.91
C PHE A 136 -1.57 -9.75 -20.68
N TYR A 137 -0.77 -10.80 -20.45
CA TYR A 137 0.52 -11.01 -21.08
C TYR A 137 0.57 -12.40 -21.74
N LYS A 138 0.59 -12.43 -23.08
CA LYS A 138 0.61 -13.67 -23.86
C LYS A 138 1.96 -14.40 -23.79
N ASP A 139 3.04 -13.66 -23.62
CA ASP A 139 4.38 -14.23 -23.46
C ASP A 139 4.55 -14.76 -22.03
N SER A 140 4.67 -16.08 -21.90
CA SER A 140 4.82 -16.74 -20.60
C SER A 140 6.14 -16.43 -19.91
N HIS A 141 7.21 -16.17 -20.66
CA HIS A 141 8.49 -15.75 -20.07
C HIS A 141 8.37 -14.34 -19.50
N TYR A 142 7.70 -13.45 -20.23
CA TYR A 142 7.50 -12.09 -19.75
C TYR A 142 6.59 -12.02 -18.51
N ALA A 143 5.48 -12.76 -18.52
CA ALA A 143 4.60 -12.90 -17.35
C ALA A 143 5.35 -13.45 -16.12
N LEU A 144 6.31 -14.37 -16.31
CA LEU A 144 7.12 -14.91 -15.22
C LEU A 144 8.02 -13.85 -14.58
N ILE A 145 8.64 -12.98 -15.40
CA ILE A 145 9.46 -11.87 -14.90
C ILE A 145 8.61 -10.92 -14.06
N LEU A 146 7.45 -10.48 -14.58
CA LEU A 146 6.53 -9.62 -13.84
C LEU A 146 6.04 -10.28 -12.54
N LYS A 147 5.79 -11.60 -12.55
CA LYS A 147 5.44 -12.35 -11.33
C LYS A 147 6.52 -12.24 -10.25
N THR A 148 7.79 -12.38 -10.62
CA THR A 148 8.89 -12.26 -9.64
C THR A 148 9.03 -10.85 -9.07
N LEU A 149 8.76 -9.82 -9.88
CA LEU A 149 8.74 -8.44 -9.39
C LEU A 149 7.56 -8.18 -8.45
N VAL A 150 6.37 -8.73 -8.76
CA VAL A 150 5.22 -8.71 -7.84
C VAL A 150 5.60 -9.35 -6.50
N PHE A 151 6.32 -10.48 -6.52
CA PHE A 151 6.79 -11.15 -5.30
C PHE A 151 7.81 -10.31 -4.52
N GLU A 152 8.74 -9.62 -5.17
CA GLU A 152 9.66 -8.69 -4.48
C GLU A 152 8.88 -7.61 -3.72
N CYS A 153 7.88 -7.01 -4.38
CA CYS A 153 7.05 -5.99 -3.76
C CYS A 153 6.31 -6.56 -2.54
N ILE A 154 5.70 -7.74 -2.66
CA ILE A 154 4.99 -8.41 -1.57
C ILE A 154 5.92 -8.79 -0.42
N ILE A 155 7.07 -9.41 -0.68
CA ILE A 155 7.97 -9.81 0.42
C ILE A 155 8.54 -8.58 1.14
N GLY A 156 8.79 -7.50 0.40
CA GLY A 156 9.41 -6.27 0.90
C GLY A 156 8.50 -5.33 1.69
N HIS A 157 7.16 -5.44 1.55
CA HIS A 157 6.21 -4.41 2.00
C HIS A 157 6.26 -4.08 3.52
N MET A 158 6.79 -4.99 4.34
CA MET A 158 6.94 -4.77 5.78
C MET A 158 8.18 -3.96 6.17
N GLY A 159 9.09 -3.65 5.22
CA GLY A 159 10.32 -2.90 5.50
C GLY A 159 11.32 -3.67 6.38
N MET A 160 11.31 -5.00 6.33
CA MET A 160 12.23 -5.85 7.11
C MET A 160 13.65 -5.89 6.50
N PHE A 161 13.76 -5.63 5.20
CA PHE A 161 14.99 -5.58 4.44
C PHE A 161 14.89 -4.50 3.37
N ASP A 162 16.03 -4.09 2.81
CA ASP A 162 16.07 -3.12 1.72
C ASP A 162 15.52 -3.76 0.44
N VAL A 163 14.58 -3.08 -0.23
CA VAL A 163 14.06 -3.51 -1.54
C VAL A 163 14.93 -2.94 -2.66
N SER A 164 15.01 -3.66 -3.77
CA SER A 164 15.97 -3.37 -4.84
C SER A 164 15.34 -2.66 -6.04
N SER A 165 14.08 -2.95 -6.37
CA SER A 165 13.38 -2.30 -7.48
C SER A 165 12.67 -1.00 -7.10
N ILE A 166 12.45 -0.14 -8.08
CA ILE A 166 11.63 1.08 -7.91
C ILE A 166 10.20 0.72 -7.53
N GLU A 167 9.64 -0.32 -8.13
CA GLU A 167 8.31 -0.85 -7.89
C GLU A 167 8.15 -1.31 -6.44
N ALA A 168 9.06 -2.15 -5.93
CA ALA A 168 9.00 -2.57 -4.54
C ALA A 168 9.18 -1.38 -3.58
N GLY A 169 10.00 -0.39 -3.96
CA GLY A 169 10.16 0.85 -3.22
C GLY A 169 8.89 1.70 -3.17
N VAL A 170 8.17 1.80 -4.29
CA VAL A 170 6.89 2.52 -4.40
C VAL A 170 5.83 1.81 -3.57
N LEU A 171 5.67 0.49 -3.68
CA LEU A 171 4.66 -0.24 -2.89
C LEU A 171 4.90 -0.06 -1.38
N LEU A 172 6.15 -0.18 -0.96
CA LEU A 172 6.55 -0.04 0.44
C LEU A 172 6.13 1.32 1.03
N VAL A 173 6.35 2.40 0.28
CA VAL A 173 5.93 3.75 0.69
C VAL A 173 4.41 3.91 0.58
N SER A 174 3.77 3.33 -0.44
CA SER A 174 2.32 3.37 -0.66
C SER A 174 1.54 2.79 0.51
N ASP A 175 1.99 1.64 1.01
CA ASP A 175 1.44 0.98 2.20
C ASP A 175 1.72 1.82 3.46
N GLY A 176 2.94 2.34 3.61
CA GLY A 176 3.27 3.29 4.68
C GLY A 176 2.36 4.52 4.74
N CYS A 177 1.94 5.05 3.59
CA CYS A 177 1.06 6.22 3.49
C CYS A 177 -0.38 5.95 3.97
N ASP A 178 -0.86 4.70 3.96
CA ASP A 178 -2.18 4.38 4.49
C ASP A 178 -2.15 4.22 6.02
N MET A 179 -2.01 5.35 6.72
CA MET A 179 -1.86 5.39 8.19
C MET A 179 -2.82 6.37 8.87
N THR A 180 -3.87 6.81 8.17
CA THR A 180 -4.86 7.75 8.72
C THR A 180 -5.70 7.13 9.83
N LYS A 181 -6.28 7.98 10.70
CA LYS A 181 -7.12 7.56 11.84
C LYS A 181 -8.28 6.62 11.49
N GLY A 182 -8.72 6.59 10.24
CA GLY A 182 -9.73 5.65 9.75
C GLY A 182 -9.36 4.19 10.02
N ARG A 183 -8.08 3.84 9.94
CA ARG A 183 -7.57 2.47 10.16
C ARG A 183 -7.58 2.02 11.61
N ALA A 184 -7.50 2.94 12.56
CA ALA A 184 -7.41 2.64 13.99
C ALA A 184 -8.78 2.70 14.69
N ARG A 185 -9.82 3.23 14.04
CA ARG A 185 -11.12 3.52 14.68
C ARG A 185 -11.82 2.27 15.22
N ILE A 186 -11.88 1.18 14.44
CA ILE A 186 -12.58 -0.05 14.84
C ILE A 186 -11.81 -0.74 15.98
N PRO A 187 -10.50 -1.05 15.85
CA PRO A 187 -9.73 -1.65 16.95
C PRO A 187 -9.77 -0.82 18.24
N TYR A 188 -9.71 0.51 18.13
CA TYR A 188 -9.81 1.41 19.27
C TYR A 188 -11.15 1.27 20.02
N SER A 189 -12.26 1.20 19.28
CA SER A 189 -13.61 1.06 19.87
C SER A 189 -13.90 -0.31 20.50
N MET A 190 -13.20 -1.36 20.04
CA MET A 190 -13.39 -2.72 20.55
C MET A 190 -12.68 -2.98 21.88
N GLN A 191 -11.74 -2.12 22.30
CA GLN A 191 -11.01 -2.29 23.54
C GLN A 191 -11.59 -1.43 24.65
N THR A 192 -12.04 -2.09 25.72
CA THR A 192 -12.73 -1.47 26.87
C THR A 192 -11.77 -1.09 28.00
N ARG A 193 -10.47 -1.41 27.91
CA ARG A 193 -9.47 -1.10 28.94
C ARG A 193 -8.17 -0.55 28.33
N PRO A 194 -7.63 0.55 28.86
CA PRO A 194 -6.31 1.03 28.48
C PRO A 194 -5.24 -0.02 28.79
N THR A 195 -4.32 -0.24 27.86
CA THR A 195 -3.17 -1.15 28.03
C THR A 195 -1.86 -0.43 27.72
N VAL A 196 -0.76 -0.89 28.32
CA VAL A 196 0.58 -0.39 28.00
C VAL A 196 0.83 -0.63 26.51
N GLY A 197 0.93 0.46 25.72
CA GLY A 197 0.95 0.42 24.25
C GLY A 197 -0.08 1.33 23.56
N ASP A 198 -0.98 1.99 24.30
CA ASP A 198 -2.00 2.89 23.74
C ASP A 198 -1.46 4.14 23.03
N ILE A 199 -0.16 4.45 23.16
CA ILE A 199 0.50 5.52 22.40
C ILE A 199 0.44 5.28 20.89
N HIS A 200 0.51 4.01 20.44
CA HIS A 200 0.39 3.65 19.02
C HIS A 200 -1.02 3.95 18.47
N LYS A 201 -2.05 3.82 19.29
CA LYS A 201 -3.44 4.11 18.87
C LYS A 201 -3.72 5.60 18.93
N TYR A 202 -3.27 6.29 19.97
CA TYR A 202 -3.47 7.73 20.13
C TYR A 202 -2.75 8.52 19.02
N SER A 203 -1.52 8.11 18.67
CA SER A 203 -0.78 8.66 17.53
C SER A 203 -1.48 8.42 16.20
N ALA A 204 -1.97 7.19 15.93
CA ALA A 204 -2.74 6.89 14.73
C ALA A 204 -4.04 7.73 14.65
N MET A 205 -4.73 7.93 15.78
CA MET A 205 -5.94 8.76 15.87
C MET A 205 -5.66 10.26 15.62
N SER A 206 -4.40 10.68 15.77
CA SER A 206 -3.96 12.06 15.52
C SER A 206 -3.76 12.36 14.03
N ILE A 207 -3.63 11.34 13.17
CA ILE A 207 -3.43 11.53 11.72
C ILE A 207 -4.76 11.75 11.01
N ASN A 208 -4.95 12.93 10.43
CA ASN A 208 -6.16 13.27 9.68
C ASN A 208 -6.08 12.79 8.24
N GLN A 209 -5.01 13.14 7.56
CA GLN A 209 -4.84 12.93 6.13
C GLN A 209 -3.37 12.85 5.79
N VAL A 210 -3.06 12.01 4.80
CA VAL A 210 -1.73 11.95 4.18
C VAL A 210 -1.90 12.42 2.75
N HIS A 211 -1.06 13.36 2.33
CA HIS A 211 -1.06 13.92 0.98
C HIS A 211 0.22 13.50 0.27
N ILE A 212 0.06 12.85 -0.88
CA ILE A 212 1.14 12.52 -1.80
C ILE A 212 1.11 13.58 -2.91
N GLN A 213 2.14 14.42 -3.00
CA GLN A 213 2.14 15.61 -3.84
C GLN A 213 3.48 15.79 -4.58
N PRO A 214 3.50 16.57 -5.68
CA PRO A 214 4.75 17.00 -6.28
C PRO A 214 5.61 17.77 -5.27
N GLY A 215 6.90 17.42 -5.21
CA GLY A 215 7.91 18.16 -4.46
C GLY A 215 8.81 19.01 -5.35
N ASP A 216 10.03 19.28 -4.89
CA ASP A 216 11.02 20.10 -5.60
C ASP A 216 11.99 19.24 -6.44
N GLU A 217 13.00 19.87 -7.05
CA GLU A 217 14.00 19.16 -7.87
C GLU A 217 14.81 18.13 -7.07
N LYS A 218 15.04 18.36 -5.78
CA LYS A 218 15.81 17.46 -4.92
C LYS A 218 14.96 16.29 -4.44
N TYR A 219 13.69 16.54 -4.14
CA TYR A 219 12.73 15.58 -3.64
C TYR A 219 11.44 15.66 -4.48
N PRO A 220 11.36 14.97 -5.63
CA PRO A 220 10.21 15.06 -6.53
C PRO A 220 8.90 14.57 -5.91
N ILE A 221 8.97 13.79 -4.82
CA ILE A 221 7.83 13.35 -4.02
C ILE A 221 7.83 14.08 -2.69
N LYS A 222 6.73 14.76 -2.37
CA LYS A 222 6.46 15.34 -1.05
C LYS A 222 5.29 14.61 -0.39
N ILE A 223 5.53 14.03 0.78
CA ILE A 223 4.52 13.38 1.61
C ILE A 223 4.22 14.27 2.80
N THR A 224 3.04 14.88 2.81
CA THR A 224 2.59 15.73 3.93
C THR A 224 1.60 14.98 4.80
N VAL A 225 1.90 14.85 6.09
CA VAL A 225 1.07 14.18 7.08
C VAL A 225 0.39 15.22 7.95
N ASP A 226 -0.91 15.44 7.72
CA ASP A 226 -1.72 16.38 8.50
C ASP A 226 -2.18 15.74 9.80
N MET A 227 -1.89 16.39 10.92
CA MET A 227 -2.17 15.86 12.25
C MET A 227 -2.75 16.89 13.23
N ASP A 228 -3.55 16.39 14.16
CA ASP A 228 -4.20 17.19 15.21
C ASP A 228 -3.25 17.53 16.36
N ASP A 229 -2.36 16.59 16.67
CA ASP A 229 -1.45 16.64 17.80
C ASP A 229 -0.08 16.06 17.42
N LYS A 230 0.98 16.50 18.13
CA LYS A 230 2.35 16.04 17.92
C LYS A 230 2.54 14.55 18.18
N ALA A 231 1.65 13.90 18.92
CA ALA A 231 1.64 12.44 19.05
C ALA A 231 1.57 11.74 17.68
N GLY A 232 1.01 12.37 16.64
CA GLY A 232 1.02 11.86 15.27
C GLY A 232 2.41 11.62 14.70
N ILE A 233 3.44 12.31 15.17
CA ILE A 233 4.84 12.09 14.77
C ILE A 233 5.27 10.64 15.04
N PHE A 234 4.82 10.07 16.15
CA PHE A 234 5.12 8.67 16.47
C PHE A 234 4.54 7.70 15.43
N GLN A 235 3.41 8.04 14.80
CA GLN A 235 2.86 7.23 13.71
C GLN A 235 3.74 7.29 12.46
N ILE A 236 4.31 8.47 12.15
CA ILE A 236 5.30 8.62 11.07
C ILE A 236 6.53 7.77 11.38
N GLU A 237 7.06 7.85 12.59
CA GLU A 237 8.24 7.11 13.06
C GLU A 237 8.08 5.59 13.05
N GLN A 238 6.88 5.09 13.38
CA GLN A 238 6.63 3.66 13.52
C GLN A 238 6.10 3.01 12.24
N VAL A 239 5.49 3.78 11.33
CA VAL A 239 4.83 3.23 10.14
C VAL A 239 5.48 3.70 8.85
N LEU A 240 5.58 5.01 8.62
CA LEU A 240 6.03 5.54 7.33
C LEU A 240 7.56 5.52 7.20
N TYR A 241 8.24 6.09 8.19
CA TYR A 241 9.68 6.34 8.11
C TYR A 241 10.51 5.05 7.96
N PRO A 242 10.23 3.95 8.70
CA PRO A 242 10.96 2.69 8.52
C PRO A 242 10.81 2.13 7.10
N LYS A 243 9.61 2.25 6.51
CA LYS A 243 9.33 1.83 5.14
C LYS A 243 10.04 2.72 4.12
N VAL A 244 10.05 4.04 4.33
CA VAL A 244 10.80 4.96 3.46
C VAL A 244 12.30 4.67 3.50
N ILE A 245 12.92 4.44 4.66
CA ILE A 245 14.37 4.16 4.73
C ILE A 245 14.76 2.88 3.98
N LYS A 246 13.87 1.88 3.97
CA LYS A 246 14.06 0.61 3.26
C LYS A 246 13.66 0.64 1.79
N SER A 247 13.06 1.73 1.34
CA SER A 247 12.63 1.94 -0.04
C SER A 247 13.80 2.35 -0.94
N SER A 248 13.80 1.83 -2.17
CA SER A 248 14.70 2.24 -3.25
C SER A 248 14.49 3.69 -3.70
N ILE A 249 13.29 4.26 -3.49
CA ILE A 249 12.95 5.64 -3.86
C ILE A 249 13.20 6.66 -2.74
N LYS A 250 13.80 6.27 -1.61
CA LYS A 250 13.99 7.12 -0.42
C LYS A 250 14.68 8.46 -0.68
N LYS A 251 15.63 8.50 -1.61
CA LYS A 251 16.38 9.73 -1.96
C LYS A 251 15.50 10.79 -2.63
N ASN A 252 14.33 10.38 -3.11
CA ASN A 252 13.41 11.20 -3.89
C ASN A 252 12.23 11.73 -3.07
N ILE A 253 12.18 11.41 -1.77
CA ILE A 253 11.04 11.70 -0.89
C ILE A 253 11.42 12.72 0.17
N GLN A 254 10.56 13.72 0.34
CA GLN A 254 10.52 14.59 1.52
C GLN A 254 9.26 14.32 2.33
N ILE A 255 9.40 14.11 3.64
CA ILE A 255 8.27 13.95 4.56
C ILE A 255 8.10 15.24 5.35
N ILE A 256 6.87 15.72 5.46
CA ILE A 256 6.51 16.91 6.26
C ILE A 256 5.38 16.53 7.22
N ALA A 257 5.60 16.71 8.51
CA ALA A 257 4.53 16.66 9.50
C ALA A 257 3.90 18.05 9.63
N ARG A 258 2.59 18.18 9.42
CA ARG A 258 1.87 19.45 9.47
C ARG A 258 0.78 19.44 10.54
N LEU A 259 0.92 20.31 11.54
CA LEU A 259 -0.07 20.49 12.60
C LEU A 259 -1.25 21.35 12.13
N LYS A 260 -2.42 21.18 12.76
CA LYS A 260 -3.63 21.99 12.51
C LYS A 260 -3.42 23.52 12.54
N ASN A 261 -2.45 24.00 13.33
CA ASN A 261 -2.10 25.42 13.42
C ASN A 261 -1.22 25.91 12.26
N GLY A 262 -0.95 25.07 11.25
CA GLY A 262 -0.10 25.37 10.10
C GLY A 262 1.40 25.18 10.33
N THR A 263 1.82 24.73 11.52
CA THR A 263 3.25 24.45 11.77
C THR A 263 3.68 23.24 10.97
N GLU A 264 4.67 23.42 10.10
CA GLU A 264 5.31 22.36 9.32
C GLU A 264 6.66 21.96 9.95
N LEU A 265 6.85 20.66 10.12
CA LEU A 265 8.06 20.06 10.66
C LEU A 265 8.63 19.12 9.58
N PRO A 266 9.69 19.53 8.87
CA PRO A 266 10.39 18.65 7.95
C PRO A 266 10.92 17.44 8.71
N TYR A 267 10.72 16.26 8.16
CA TYR A 267 11.22 15.00 8.71
C TYR A 267 12.31 14.49 7.77
N GLN A 268 13.55 14.44 8.26
CA GLN A 268 14.74 13.97 7.54
C GLN A 268 15.14 12.58 8.02
#